data_AF-A0A2G9UCA9-F1
#
_entry.id   AF-A0A2G9UCA9-F1
#
_cell.length_a   1.000
_cell.length_b   1.000
_cell.length_c   1.000
_cell.angle_alpha   90.00
_cell.angle_beta   90.00
_cell.angle_gamma   90.00
#
_symmetry.space_group_name_H-M   'P 1'
#
loop_
_entity.id
_entity.type
_entity.pdbx_description
1 polymer ?
#
loop_
_entity_poly.entity_id
_entity_poly.type
_entity_poly.pdbx_seq_one_letter_code
_entity_poly.pdbx_strand_id
1 'polypeptide(L)'
;MGCIASGRWVVGADYVDQSLAAGKWLPEQDFELGEPSRLALANLSEREQKLAQACRRWRLKLETSSLSTRRGAFHGWRCVLYCSDEKASGLSPMLKAGGAEVAVRHGSEGAPLVFRPTHAVVCASEMWNIEELERLVSVGAKVFHLEYISKFLLEEHVDEASCYHLDYKKFLQTRRR
;
A
#
# COMPACT_ATOMS: atom_id res chain seq x y z
N MET A 1 -6.72 3.30 -4.50
CA MET A 1 -5.52 2.58 -4.01
C MET A 1 -5.79 1.13 -3.61
N GLY A 2 -6.91 0.78 -2.95
CA GLY A 2 -7.21 -0.61 -2.59
C GLY A 2 -7.20 -1.61 -3.75
N CYS A 3 -7.67 -1.23 -4.94
CA CYS A 3 -7.59 -2.08 -6.15
C CYS A 3 -6.14 -2.36 -6.57
N ILE A 4 -5.25 -1.36 -6.49
CA ILE A 4 -3.82 -1.52 -6.77
C ILE A 4 -3.22 -2.50 -5.77
N ALA A 5 -3.44 -2.27 -4.47
CA ALA A 5 -2.89 -3.10 -3.40
C ALA A 5 -3.33 -4.57 -3.50
N SER A 6 -4.55 -4.82 -3.97
CA SER A 6 -5.13 -6.17 -4.12
C SER A 6 -4.94 -6.79 -5.52
N GLY A 7 -4.34 -6.07 -6.47
CA GLY A 7 -4.16 -6.55 -7.84
C GLY A 7 -5.47 -6.84 -8.58
N ARG A 8 -6.50 -6.03 -8.38
CA ARG A 8 -7.80 -6.20 -9.06
C ARG A 8 -7.79 -5.59 -10.46
N TRP A 9 -8.63 -6.13 -11.33
CA TRP A 9 -8.97 -5.52 -12.61
C TRP A 9 -9.55 -4.12 -12.40
N VAL A 10 -9.05 -3.17 -13.18
CA VAL A 10 -9.62 -1.83 -13.31
C VAL A 10 -9.84 -1.61 -14.79
N VAL A 11 -11.11 -1.64 -15.18
CA VAL A 11 -11.56 -1.64 -16.58
C VAL A 11 -12.32 -0.36 -16.91
N GLY A 12 -12.40 -0.04 -18.20
CA GLY A 12 -13.20 1.09 -18.69
C GLY A 12 -14.69 0.89 -18.47
N ALA A 13 -15.45 1.98 -18.45
CA ALA A 13 -16.90 1.94 -18.26
C ALA A 13 -17.63 1.15 -19.37
N ASP A 14 -17.05 1.15 -20.58
CA ASP A 14 -17.51 0.41 -21.75
C ASP A 14 -17.56 -1.11 -21.53
N TYR A 15 -16.82 -1.63 -20.55
CA TYR A 15 -16.82 -3.06 -20.22
C TYR A 15 -18.21 -3.58 -19.86
N VAL A 16 -18.93 -2.84 -19.02
CA VAL A 16 -20.24 -3.27 -18.51
C VAL A 16 -21.27 -3.25 -19.64
N ASP A 17 -21.29 -2.17 -20.41
CA ASP A 17 -22.23 -2.00 -21.53
C ASP A 17 -22.00 -3.04 -22.63
N GLN A 18 -20.75 -3.30 -23.00
CA GLN A 18 -20.43 -4.30 -24.02
C GLN A 18 -20.65 -5.73 -23.54
N SER A 19 -20.38 -6.02 -22.26
CA SER A 19 -20.70 -7.32 -21.66
C SER A 19 -22.22 -7.56 -21.62
N LEU A 20 -22.99 -6.53 -21.29
CA LEU A 20 -24.44 -6.59 -21.31
C LEU A 20 -24.98 -6.84 -22.73
N ALA A 21 -24.48 -6.10 -23.73
CA ALA A 21 -24.87 -6.27 -25.14
C ALA A 21 -24.49 -7.66 -25.69
N ALA A 22 -23.36 -8.22 -25.26
CA ALA A 22 -22.93 -9.57 -25.62
C ALA A 22 -23.68 -10.69 -24.86
N GLY A 23 -24.48 -10.33 -23.84
CA GLY A 23 -25.16 -11.29 -22.97
C GLY A 23 -24.22 -12.13 -22.09
N LYS A 24 -22.96 -11.70 -21.91
CA LYS A 24 -21.95 -12.39 -21.11
C LYS A 24 -20.83 -11.44 -20.68
N TRP A 25 -20.16 -11.75 -19.58
CA TRP A 25 -18.92 -11.06 -19.20
C TRP A 25 -17.84 -11.31 -20.26
N LEU A 26 -17.32 -10.22 -20.82
CA LEU A 26 -16.21 -10.26 -21.77
C LEU A 26 -14.87 -10.41 -21.03
N PRO A 27 -13.78 -10.79 -21.71
CA PRO A 27 -12.47 -10.84 -21.08
C PRO A 27 -12.02 -9.46 -20.58
N GLU A 28 -11.75 -9.31 -19.28
CA GLU A 28 -11.39 -8.00 -18.68
C GLU A 28 -10.09 -7.42 -19.24
N GLN A 29 -9.20 -8.27 -19.75
CA GLN A 29 -7.93 -7.86 -20.34
C GLN A 29 -8.10 -6.88 -21.50
N ASP A 30 -9.16 -7.07 -22.31
CA ASP A 30 -9.46 -6.20 -23.45
C ASP A 30 -10.01 -4.83 -23.01
N PHE A 31 -10.34 -4.70 -21.72
CA PHE A 31 -10.94 -3.51 -21.12
C PHE A 31 -10.08 -2.83 -20.07
N GLU A 32 -8.91 -3.38 -19.75
CA GLU A 32 -8.04 -2.90 -18.69
C GLU A 32 -7.54 -1.47 -18.97
N LEU A 33 -7.81 -0.53 -18.05
CA LEU A 33 -7.42 0.88 -18.22
C LEU A 33 -5.90 1.08 -18.23
N GLY A 34 -5.13 0.23 -17.56
CA GLY A 34 -3.68 0.37 -17.46
C GLY A 34 -2.90 -0.12 -18.69
N GLU A 35 -3.58 -0.69 -19.67
CA GLU A 35 -2.96 -1.18 -20.91
C GLU A 35 -2.52 0.00 -21.79
N PRO A 36 -1.24 0.07 -22.26
CA PRO A 36 -0.74 1.20 -23.05
C PRO A 36 -1.61 1.60 -24.25
N SER A 37 -2.16 0.63 -24.99
CA SER A 37 -3.05 0.94 -26.12
C SER A 37 -4.35 1.62 -25.69
N ARG A 38 -4.93 1.23 -24.55
CA ARG A 38 -6.13 1.88 -23.99
C ARG A 38 -5.81 3.22 -23.32
N LEU A 39 -4.68 3.32 -22.61
CA LEU A 39 -4.22 4.57 -22.01
C LEU A 39 -4.03 5.67 -23.05
N ALA A 40 -3.46 5.33 -24.21
CA ALA A 40 -3.24 6.29 -25.30
C ALA A 40 -4.54 6.84 -25.89
N LEU A 41 -5.64 6.07 -25.80
CA LEU A 41 -6.96 6.46 -26.29
C LEU A 41 -7.81 7.15 -25.21
N ALA A 42 -7.46 6.97 -23.93
CA ALA A 42 -8.23 7.50 -22.82
C ALA A 42 -7.83 8.96 -22.52
N ASN A 43 -8.81 9.84 -22.42
CA ASN A 43 -8.59 11.23 -22.01
C ASN A 43 -8.44 11.36 -20.48
N LEU A 44 -7.36 10.78 -19.95
CA LEU A 44 -7.04 10.76 -18.51
C LEU A 44 -5.96 11.78 -18.17
N SER A 45 -6.06 12.41 -17.01
CA SER A 45 -4.98 13.22 -16.45
C SER A 45 -3.72 12.38 -16.20
N GLU A 46 -2.55 13.02 -16.14
CA GLU A 46 -1.28 12.33 -15.85
C GLU A 46 -1.35 11.50 -14.55
N ARG A 47 -2.06 12.01 -13.54
CA ARG A 47 -2.28 11.31 -12.28
C ARG A 47 -3.11 10.03 -12.47
N GLU A 48 -4.18 10.09 -13.26
CA GLU A 48 -5.04 8.94 -13.55
C GLU A 48 -4.31 7.89 -14.40
N GLN A 49 -3.49 8.33 -15.36
CA GLN A 49 -2.64 7.44 -16.14
C GLN A 49 -1.67 6.66 -15.23
N LYS A 50 -0.98 7.35 -14.30
CA LYS A 50 -0.10 6.70 -13.31
C LYS A 50 -0.86 5.70 -12.43
N LEU A 51 -2.08 6.02 -12.00
CA LEU A 51 -2.92 5.12 -11.22
C LEU A 51 -3.32 3.86 -12.02
N ALA A 52 -3.76 4.04 -13.27
CA ALA A 52 -4.15 2.95 -14.14
C ALA A 52 -2.96 2.02 -14.46
N GLN A 53 -1.79 2.58 -14.77
CA GLN A 53 -0.55 1.82 -14.96
C GLN A 53 -0.18 1.02 -13.70
N ALA A 54 -0.29 1.64 -12.52
CA ALA A 54 -0.03 0.97 -11.25
C ALA A 54 -1.01 -0.19 -10.98
N CYS A 55 -2.30 -0.03 -11.30
CA CYS A 55 -3.29 -1.11 -11.20
C CYS A 55 -2.87 -2.33 -12.01
N ARG A 56 -2.56 -2.14 -13.30
CA ARG A 56 -2.14 -3.22 -14.20
C ARG A 56 -0.84 -3.88 -13.75
N ARG A 57 0.16 -3.08 -13.37
CA ARG A 57 1.45 -3.58 -12.88
C ARG A 57 1.27 -4.52 -11.69
N TRP A 58 0.50 -4.09 -10.69
CA TRP A 58 0.27 -4.92 -9.50
C TRP A 58 -0.59 -6.14 -9.80
N ARG A 59 -1.63 -6.03 -10.65
CA ARG A 59 -2.42 -7.18 -11.10
C ARG A 59 -1.52 -8.26 -11.72
N LEU A 60 -0.70 -7.91 -12.70
CA LEU A 60 0.23 -8.85 -13.36
C LEU A 60 1.25 -9.46 -12.39
N LYS A 61 1.80 -8.64 -11.49
CA LYS A 61 2.76 -9.09 -10.47
C LYS A 61 2.14 -10.10 -9.50
N LEU A 62 0.87 -9.91 -9.15
CA LEU A 62 0.17 -10.79 -8.21
C LEU A 62 -0.43 -12.03 -8.89
N GLU A 63 -0.77 -11.94 -10.18
CA GLU A 63 -1.23 -13.08 -10.99
C GLU A 63 -0.12 -14.14 -11.18
N THR A 64 1.13 -13.71 -11.30
CA THR A 64 2.30 -14.60 -11.41
C THR A 64 2.72 -15.22 -10.07
N SER A 65 2.15 -14.76 -8.95
CA SER A 65 2.42 -15.27 -7.61
C SER A 65 1.58 -16.53 -7.33
N SER A 66 2.20 -17.71 -7.31
CA SER A 66 1.63 -19.06 -7.06
C SER A 66 0.14 -19.18 -6.68
N LEU A 67 -0.60 -19.97 -7.46
CA LEU A 67 -2.06 -20.24 -7.40
C LEU A 67 -2.64 -20.64 -6.03
N SER A 68 -1.84 -21.05 -5.04
CA SER A 68 -2.34 -21.54 -3.74
C SER A 68 -2.62 -20.44 -2.71
N THR A 69 -2.18 -19.21 -2.92
CA THR A 69 -2.52 -18.08 -2.03
C THR A 69 -2.52 -16.78 -2.81
N ARG A 70 -3.69 -16.17 -3.03
CA ARG A 70 -3.77 -14.79 -3.57
C ARG A 70 -3.09 -13.84 -2.58
N ARG A 71 -1.84 -13.44 -2.89
CA ARG A 71 -1.07 -12.47 -2.12
C ARG A 71 -1.41 -11.07 -2.62
N GLY A 72 -1.46 -10.09 -1.72
CA GLY A 72 -1.56 -8.68 -2.09
C GLY A 72 -0.19 -8.00 -2.09
N ALA A 73 -0.17 -6.71 -2.44
CA ALA A 73 1.04 -5.91 -2.56
C ALA A 73 1.86 -5.83 -1.25
N PHE A 74 1.18 -5.90 -0.11
CA PHE A 74 1.75 -5.82 1.23
C PHE A 74 1.82 -7.18 1.91
N HIS A 75 1.87 -8.27 1.15
CA HIS A 75 1.95 -9.60 1.72
C HIS A 75 3.17 -9.75 2.65
N GLY A 76 2.92 -10.24 3.87
CA GLY A 76 3.94 -10.40 4.92
C GLY A 76 4.21 -9.13 5.73
N TRP A 77 3.56 -8.01 5.41
CA TRP A 77 3.69 -6.79 6.21
C TRP A 77 2.83 -6.88 7.46
N ARG A 78 3.43 -6.56 8.60
CA ARG A 78 2.74 -6.20 9.84
C ARG A 78 2.92 -4.71 10.06
N CYS A 79 1.86 -3.95 9.82
CA CYS A 79 1.84 -2.49 9.86
C CYS A 79 1.25 -2.01 11.18
N VAL A 80 1.99 -1.18 11.91
CA VAL A 80 1.45 -0.41 13.03
C VAL A 80 1.28 1.05 12.61
N LEU A 81 0.09 1.61 12.86
CA LEU A 81 -0.26 2.97 12.47
C LEU A 81 -0.21 3.91 13.68
N TYR A 82 0.59 4.97 13.57
CA TYR A 82 0.63 6.09 14.52
C TYR A 82 -0.07 7.29 13.85
N CYS A 83 -1.39 7.30 13.86
CA CYS A 83 -2.22 8.34 13.26
C CYS A 83 -3.58 8.48 13.98
N SER A 84 -4.37 9.47 13.58
CA SER A 84 -5.76 9.61 14.04
C SER A 84 -6.65 8.49 13.52
N ASP A 85 -7.73 8.20 14.25
CA ASP A 85 -8.72 7.18 13.87
C ASP A 85 -9.30 7.40 12.47
N GLU A 86 -9.53 8.67 12.10
CA GLU A 86 -9.97 9.05 10.76
C GLU A 86 -8.99 8.57 9.68
N LYS A 87 -7.69 8.80 9.85
CA LYS A 87 -6.67 8.33 8.91
C LYS A 87 -6.56 6.81 8.93
N ALA A 88 -6.62 6.21 10.11
CA ALA A 88 -6.59 4.76 10.27
C ALA A 88 -7.77 4.08 9.55
N SER A 89 -8.96 4.70 9.54
CA SER A 89 -10.16 4.18 8.89
C SER A 89 -10.00 4.05 7.36
N GLY A 90 -9.24 4.94 6.73
CA GLY A 90 -8.93 4.87 5.30
C GLY A 90 -7.75 3.94 4.97
N LEU A 91 -6.74 3.90 5.83
CA LEU A 91 -5.51 3.13 5.59
C LEU A 91 -5.67 1.65 5.89
N SER A 92 -6.34 1.31 6.99
CA SER A 92 -6.42 -0.08 7.46
C SER A 92 -7.11 -1.00 6.45
N PRO A 93 -8.26 -0.65 5.85
CA PRO A 93 -8.90 -1.50 4.85
C PRO A 93 -8.03 -1.68 3.59
N MET A 94 -7.32 -0.63 3.18
CA MET A 94 -6.45 -0.66 2.00
C MET A 94 -5.22 -1.54 2.23
N LEU A 95 -4.56 -1.43 3.39
CA LEU A 95 -3.44 -2.27 3.79
C LEU A 95 -3.86 -3.74 3.91
N LYS A 96 -5.00 -4.01 4.58
CA LYS A 96 -5.58 -5.35 4.70
C LYS A 96 -5.94 -5.96 3.35
N ALA A 97 -6.52 -5.16 2.43
CA ALA A 97 -6.80 -5.60 1.07
C ALA A 97 -5.53 -5.98 0.30
N GLY A 98 -4.40 -5.33 0.60
CA GLY A 98 -3.09 -5.72 0.09
C GLY A 98 -2.41 -6.84 0.87
N GLY A 99 -3.06 -7.49 1.83
CA GLY A 99 -2.52 -8.64 2.55
C GLY A 99 -1.60 -8.31 3.73
N ALA A 100 -1.63 -7.07 4.22
CA ALA A 100 -0.97 -6.71 5.47
C ALA A 100 -1.85 -7.03 6.68
N GLU A 101 -1.21 -7.39 7.80
CA GLU A 101 -1.80 -7.28 9.12
C GLU A 101 -1.65 -5.83 9.60
N VAL A 102 -2.69 -5.29 10.24
CA VAL A 102 -2.71 -3.88 10.65
C VAL A 102 -3.16 -3.75 12.09
N ALA A 103 -2.35 -3.05 12.88
CA ALA A 103 -2.68 -2.56 14.22
C ALA A 103 -2.66 -1.02 14.21
N VAL A 104 -3.53 -0.41 15.00
CA VAL A 104 -3.56 1.04 15.20
C VAL A 104 -3.09 1.30 16.62
N ARG A 105 -2.14 2.22 16.80
CA ARG A 105 -1.61 2.53 18.12
C ARG A 105 -2.57 3.47 18.84
N HIS A 106 -3.29 2.94 19.84
CA HIS A 106 -4.13 3.74 20.75
C HIS A 106 -3.45 3.92 22.11
N GLY A 107 -3.84 4.97 22.84
CA GLY A 107 -3.09 5.48 24.00
C GLY A 107 -2.82 4.49 25.13
N SER A 108 -3.81 3.69 25.54
CA SER A 108 -3.70 2.78 26.69
C SER A 108 -3.21 1.37 26.34
N GLU A 109 -3.02 1.05 25.06
CA GLU A 109 -2.58 -0.29 24.67
C GLU A 109 -1.08 -0.47 25.02
N GLY A 110 -0.70 -1.66 25.46
CA GLY A 110 0.71 -2.01 25.65
C GLY A 110 1.49 -1.89 24.34
N ALA A 111 2.81 -1.73 24.44
CA ALA A 111 3.69 -1.56 23.28
C ALA A 111 3.47 -2.62 22.19
N PRO A 112 3.67 -2.29 20.90
CA PRO A 112 3.43 -3.21 19.76
C PRO A 112 4.42 -4.40 19.68
N LEU A 113 5.13 -4.71 20.78
CA LEU A 113 6.13 -5.78 20.84
C LEU A 113 5.53 -7.15 20.56
N VAL A 114 4.30 -7.42 21.00
CA VAL A 114 3.61 -8.69 20.71
C VAL A 114 3.23 -8.79 19.24
N PHE A 115 2.78 -7.69 18.65
CA PHE A 115 2.42 -7.62 17.22
C PHE A 115 3.65 -7.73 16.30
N ARG A 116 4.87 -7.46 16.83
CA ARG A 116 6.15 -7.52 16.10
C ARG A 116 6.08 -6.81 14.74
N PRO A 117 5.75 -5.51 14.69
CA PRO A 117 5.59 -4.78 13.46
C PRO A 117 6.85 -4.86 12.60
N THR A 118 6.64 -4.89 11.29
CA THR A 118 7.70 -4.76 10.28
C THR A 118 7.81 -3.33 9.79
N HIS A 119 6.65 -2.65 9.72
CA HIS A 119 6.51 -1.29 9.23
C HIS A 119 5.71 -0.49 10.26
N ALA A 120 6.27 0.63 10.71
CA ALA A 120 5.54 1.64 11.47
C ALA A 120 5.29 2.84 10.58
N VAL A 121 4.02 3.24 10.44
CA VAL A 121 3.65 4.40 9.63
C VAL A 121 3.24 5.53 10.57
N VAL A 122 4.04 6.59 10.56
CA VAL A 122 3.88 7.74 11.46
C VAL A 122 3.32 8.92 10.67
N CYS A 123 2.21 9.46 11.17
CA CYS A 123 1.57 10.65 10.64
C CYS A 123 1.64 11.80 11.66
N ALA A 124 0.59 11.91 12.47
CA ALA A 124 0.44 12.80 13.60
C ALA A 124 -0.26 11.99 14.68
N SER A 125 0.46 11.72 15.76
CA SER A 125 -0.04 10.94 16.90
C SER A 125 0.68 11.42 18.14
N GLU A 126 -0.07 11.70 19.19
CA GLU A 126 0.47 12.08 20.51
C GLU A 126 1.26 10.94 21.15
N MET A 127 1.03 9.71 20.69
CA MET A 127 1.75 8.52 21.17
C MET A 127 3.14 8.40 20.58
N TRP A 128 3.47 9.12 19.51
CA TRP A 128 4.78 9.02 18.87
C TRP A 128 5.85 9.73 19.71
N ASN A 129 6.84 8.98 20.19
CA ASN A 129 7.98 9.50 20.95
C ASN A 129 9.23 8.62 20.74
N ILE A 130 10.35 9.03 21.32
CA ILE A 130 11.64 8.33 21.17
C ILE A 130 11.59 6.91 21.77
N GLU A 131 10.88 6.72 22.88
CA GLU A 131 10.77 5.41 23.53
C GLU A 131 10.00 4.40 22.66
N GLU A 132 8.92 4.84 22.00
CA GLU A 132 8.21 4.03 20.99
C GLU A 132 9.12 3.70 19.79
N LEU A 133 9.89 4.68 19.32
CA LEU A 133 10.87 4.45 18.25
C LEU A 133 11.88 3.37 18.63
N GLU A 134 12.49 3.47 19.82
CA GLU A 134 13.45 2.48 20.31
C GLU A 134 12.84 1.08 20.40
N ARG A 135 11.61 0.98 20.92
CA ARG A 135 10.86 -0.29 20.98
C ARG A 135 10.63 -0.88 19.59
N LEU A 136 10.18 -0.07 18.63
CA LEU A 136 9.96 -0.51 17.25
C LEU A 136 11.26 -1.00 16.60
N VAL A 137 12.35 -0.27 16.77
CA VAL A 137 13.64 -0.67 16.22
C VAL A 137 14.20 -1.93 16.91
N SER A 138 13.94 -2.11 18.21
CA SER A 138 14.37 -3.31 18.95
C SER A 138 13.76 -4.61 18.40
N VAL A 139 12.58 -4.54 17.80
CA VAL A 139 11.92 -5.68 17.13
C VAL A 139 12.17 -5.72 15.62
N GLY A 140 13.05 -4.84 15.11
CA GLY A 140 13.44 -4.78 13.70
C GLY A 140 12.45 -4.04 12.80
N ALA A 141 11.50 -3.29 13.36
CA ALA A 141 10.56 -2.50 12.58
C ALA A 141 11.27 -1.29 11.95
N LYS A 142 10.92 -0.99 10.70
CA LYS A 142 11.31 0.24 10.03
C LYS A 142 10.20 1.27 10.16
N VAL A 143 10.57 2.54 10.27
CA VAL A 143 9.61 3.63 10.52
C VAL A 143 9.56 4.59 9.35
N PHE A 144 8.35 4.86 8.86
CA PHE A 144 8.09 5.58 7.62
C PHE A 144 7.10 6.72 7.80
N HIS A 145 7.21 7.72 6.92
CA HIS A 145 6.10 8.63 6.67
C HIS A 145 4.99 7.94 5.87
N LEU A 146 3.76 8.43 6.00
CA LEU A 146 2.58 7.91 5.28
C LEU A 146 2.79 7.78 3.77
N GLU A 147 3.52 8.71 3.17
CA GLU A 147 3.77 8.75 1.73
C GLU A 147 4.45 7.48 1.21
N TYR A 148 5.18 6.75 2.05
CA TYR A 148 5.83 5.49 1.67
C TYR A 148 4.82 4.49 1.10
N ILE A 149 3.64 4.37 1.71
CA ILE A 149 2.61 3.42 1.27
C ILE A 149 2.12 3.77 -0.14
N SER A 150 1.92 5.05 -0.40
CA SER A 150 1.49 5.53 -1.72
C SER A 150 2.59 5.36 -2.76
N LYS A 151 3.84 5.74 -2.44
CA LYS A 151 5.00 5.58 -3.32
C LYS A 151 5.23 4.11 -3.66
N PHE A 152 5.17 3.22 -2.68
CA PHE A 152 5.31 1.76 -2.86
C PHE A 152 4.31 1.18 -3.86
N LEU A 153 3.07 1.70 -3.87
CA LEU A 153 2.07 1.25 -4.82
C LEU A 153 2.26 1.85 -6.22
N LEU A 154 2.65 3.12 -6.30
CA LEU A 154 2.65 3.90 -7.55
C LEU A 154 3.98 3.87 -8.32
N GLU A 155 5.10 3.79 -7.64
CA GLU A 155 6.44 3.81 -8.23
C GLU A 155 6.96 2.39 -8.41
N GLU A 156 7.76 2.17 -9.45
CA GLU A 156 8.38 0.86 -9.71
C GLU A 156 9.62 0.65 -8.84
N HIS A 157 10.32 1.73 -8.54
CA HIS A 157 11.52 1.75 -7.70
C HIS A 157 11.39 2.86 -6.65
N VAL A 158 11.09 2.47 -5.42
CA VAL A 158 11.02 3.40 -4.30
C VAL A 158 12.36 3.39 -3.57
N ASP A 159 12.98 4.57 -3.43
CA ASP A 159 14.04 4.75 -2.44
C ASP A 159 13.41 4.73 -1.04
N GLU A 160 13.47 3.57 -0.41
CA GLU A 160 12.93 3.33 0.92
C GLU A 160 13.55 4.28 1.97
N ALA A 161 14.86 4.55 1.88
CA ALA A 161 15.56 5.38 2.85
C ALA A 161 15.11 6.85 2.76
N SER A 162 14.74 7.31 1.56
CA SER A 162 14.16 8.64 1.39
C SER A 162 12.85 8.81 2.18
N CYS A 163 12.09 7.73 2.35
CA CYS A 163 10.76 7.73 2.97
C CYS A 163 10.76 7.48 4.49
N TYR A 164 11.93 7.19 5.09
CA TYR A 164 12.03 7.00 6.54
C TYR A 164 11.58 8.22 7.33
N HIS A 165 10.94 7.97 8.47
CA HIS A 165 10.59 9.01 9.43
C HIS A 165 11.85 9.74 9.92
N LEU A 166 11.75 11.05 10.16
CA LEU A 166 12.90 11.88 10.54
C LEU A 166 13.62 11.35 11.80
N ASP A 167 12.88 10.97 12.83
CA ASP A 167 13.47 10.46 14.07
C ASP A 167 14.18 9.12 13.84
N TYR A 168 13.64 8.27 12.97
CA TYR A 168 14.28 7.01 12.62
C TYR A 168 15.56 7.23 11.82
N LYS A 169 15.59 8.18 10.88
CA LYS A 169 16.82 8.58 10.19
C LYS A 169 17.91 9.03 11.17
N LYS A 170 17.55 9.90 12.12
CA LYS A 170 18.48 10.37 13.16
C LYS A 170 18.98 9.21 14.02
N PHE A 171 18.07 8.32 14.45
CA PHE A 171 18.41 7.15 15.25
C PHE A 171 19.42 6.22 14.54
N LEU A 172 19.22 5.96 13.24
CA LEU A 172 20.14 5.16 12.43
C LEU A 172 21.52 5.81 12.26
N GLN A 173 21.59 7.14 12.19
CA GLN A 173 22.86 7.87 12.10
C GLN A 173 23.65 7.79 13.40
N THR A 174 22.98 7.86 14.55
CA THR A 174 23.62 7.76 15.87
C THR A 174 24.22 6.39 16.12
N ARG A 175 23.58 5.29 15.66
CA ARG A 175 24.11 3.92 15.83
C ARG A 175 25.23 3.53 14.86
N ARG A 176 25.46 4.33 13.80
CA ARG A 176 26.54 4.12 12.83
C ARG A 176 27.86 4.78 13.23
N ARG A 177 27.84 5.61 14.28
CA ARG A 177 29.04 6.17 14.92
C ARG A 177 29.44 5.29 16.08
#